data_AF-A0A4R4M613-F1
#
_entry.id   AF-A0A4R4M613-F1
#
_cell.length_a   1.000
_cell.length_b   1.000
_cell.length_c   1.000
_cell.angle_alpha   90.00
_cell.angle_beta   90.00
_cell.angle_gamma   90.00
#
_symmetry.space_group_name_H-M   'P 1'
#
loop_
_entity.id
_entity.type
_entity.pdbx_description
1 polymer ?
#
loop_
_entity_poly.entity_id
_entity_poly.type
_entity_poly.pdbx_seq_one_letter_code
_entity_poly.pdbx_strand_id
1 'polypeptide(L)'
;MSESETPELARLRTEIDRVNDALLALLLERNELCRKIAEHKRDHGISMMQQGRLDALQEKVREFAAENDIDQAYLEEIFDAVTAEACWLEDTIIGPSEGEDGRSALAGRTRRIDHVAIAVENMDEAVAMFEQRYGFSVADRQKVEGDFTGMTMVTMRAGRVTVVLCEGDSPNSNVRQYIDHYGPGVQHVAIEVRDQPGMVEDLTAREANLLTGVISSPGLDQTFTKRDANTGMQFEFITRTDKTGFNNVKELFTAMERENVF
;
A
#
# COMPACT_ATOMS: atom_id res chain seq x y z
N MET A 1 14.23 11.53 33.42
CA MET A 1 15.64 11.20 33.75
C MET A 1 16.24 10.62 32.49
N SER A 2 17.19 11.29 31.85
CA SER A 2 17.88 10.72 30.69
C SER A 2 18.78 9.59 31.21
N GLU A 3 18.49 8.35 30.86
CA GLU A 3 19.47 7.27 31.05
C GLU A 3 20.72 7.64 30.25
N SER A 4 21.84 7.83 30.96
CA SER A 4 23.14 8.03 30.32
C SER A 4 23.51 6.72 29.61
N GLU A 5 23.59 6.78 28.29
CA GLU A 5 24.01 5.68 27.43
C GLU A 5 25.35 5.08 27.91
N THR A 6 25.42 3.75 28.03
CA THR A 6 26.67 3.07 28.42
C THR A 6 27.66 3.11 27.26
N PRO A 7 28.99 3.15 27.52
CA PRO A 7 30.01 3.13 26.46
C PRO A 7 29.90 1.91 25.53
N GLU A 8 29.45 0.78 26.06
CA GLU A 8 29.22 -0.44 25.27
C GLU A 8 28.03 -0.28 24.31
N LEU A 9 26.92 0.30 24.76
CA LEU A 9 25.76 0.56 23.91
C LEU A 9 26.13 1.52 22.76
N ALA A 10 26.90 2.57 23.06
CA ALA A 10 27.39 3.51 22.04
C ALA A 10 28.30 2.84 20.99
N ARG A 11 29.15 1.89 21.42
CA ARG A 11 29.97 1.08 20.51
C ARG A 11 29.11 0.20 19.62
N LEU A 12 28.16 -0.55 20.19
CA LEU A 12 27.26 -1.42 19.42
C LEU A 12 26.40 -0.65 18.41
N ARG A 13 25.97 0.57 18.77
CA ARG A 13 25.26 1.48 17.85
C ARG A 13 26.13 1.91 16.67
N THR A 14 27.37 2.30 16.93
CA THR A 14 28.34 2.59 15.85
C THR A 14 28.56 1.36 14.95
N GLU A 15 28.62 0.16 15.51
CA GLU A 15 28.80 -1.08 14.75
C GLU A 15 27.59 -1.41 13.88
N ILE A 16 26.36 -1.29 14.40
CA ILE A 16 25.14 -1.55 13.60
C ILE A 16 24.92 -0.46 12.54
N ASP A 17 25.26 0.80 12.82
CA ASP A 17 25.19 1.88 11.82
C ASP A 17 26.10 1.59 10.62
N ARG A 18 27.33 1.13 10.86
CA ARG A 18 28.24 0.69 9.79
C ARG A 18 27.67 -0.46 8.96
N VAL A 19 26.96 -1.40 9.59
CA VAL A 19 26.31 -2.52 8.87
C VAL A 19 25.13 -2.01 8.05
N ASN A 20 24.34 -1.08 8.58
CA ASN A 20 23.24 -0.44 7.87
C ASN A 20 23.74 0.31 6.63
N ASP A 21 24.82 1.08 6.76
CA ASP A 21 25.44 1.77 5.62
C ASP A 21 25.92 0.80 4.55
N ALA A 22 26.53 -0.31 4.95
CA ALA A 22 26.95 -1.35 4.01
C ALA A 22 25.75 -2.00 3.29
N LEU A 23 24.65 -2.26 4.01
CA LEU A 23 23.42 -2.79 3.42
C LEU A 23 22.83 -1.82 2.38
N LEU A 24 22.77 -0.52 2.70
CA LEU A 24 22.31 0.51 1.77
C LEU A 24 23.19 0.58 0.51
N ALA A 25 24.51 0.50 0.67
CA ALA A 25 25.44 0.48 -0.45
C ALA A 25 25.25 -0.75 -1.35
N LEU A 26 25.07 -1.94 -0.76
CA LEU A 26 24.83 -3.18 -1.50
C LEU A 26 23.50 -3.16 -2.26
N LEU A 27 22.45 -2.58 -1.68
CA LEU A 27 21.17 -2.39 -2.36
C LEU A 27 21.29 -1.44 -3.56
N LEU A 28 22.07 -0.35 -3.41
CA LEU A 28 22.36 0.56 -4.51
C LEU A 28 23.11 -0.15 -5.65
N GLU A 29 24.20 -0.85 -5.33
CA GLU A 29 24.98 -1.62 -6.31
C GLU A 29 24.12 -2.65 -7.04
N ARG A 30 23.29 -3.39 -6.29
CA ARG A 30 22.34 -4.35 -6.86
C ARG A 30 21.39 -3.68 -7.86
N ASN A 31 20.81 -2.54 -7.49
CA ASN A 31 19.86 -1.82 -8.36
C ASN A 31 20.53 -1.27 -9.63
N GLU A 32 21.79 -0.84 -9.53
CA GLU A 32 22.58 -0.45 -10.71
C GLU A 32 22.85 -1.64 -11.64
N LEU A 33 23.13 -2.82 -11.10
CA LEU A 33 23.29 -4.04 -11.89
C LEU A 33 21.98 -4.45 -12.56
N CYS A 34 20.85 -4.40 -11.84
CA CYS A 34 19.53 -4.65 -12.42
C CYS A 34 19.23 -3.70 -13.59
N ARG A 35 19.57 -2.41 -13.47
CA ARG A 35 19.43 -1.44 -14.57
C ARG A 35 20.26 -1.84 -15.79
N LYS A 36 21.54 -2.17 -15.60
CA LYS A 36 22.41 -2.64 -16.70
C LYS A 36 21.90 -3.92 -17.36
N ILE A 37 21.35 -4.85 -16.56
CA ILE A 37 20.72 -6.07 -17.06
C ILE A 37 19.47 -5.72 -17.88
N ALA A 38 18.62 -4.81 -17.40
CA ALA A 38 17.42 -4.37 -18.10
C ALA A 38 17.74 -3.74 -19.46
N GLU A 39 18.71 -2.82 -19.49
CA GLU A 39 19.19 -2.17 -20.72
C GLU A 39 19.72 -3.22 -21.70
N HIS A 40 20.55 -4.15 -21.23
CA HIS A 40 21.06 -5.24 -22.05
C HIS A 40 19.93 -6.12 -22.59
N LYS A 41 18.95 -6.50 -21.77
CA LYS A 41 17.81 -7.31 -22.20
C LYS A 41 17.01 -6.58 -23.28
N ARG A 42 16.69 -5.30 -23.09
CA ARG A 42 15.99 -4.47 -24.07
C ARG A 42 16.75 -4.42 -25.40
N ASP A 43 18.04 -4.12 -25.35
CA ASP A 43 18.87 -3.95 -26.55
C ASP A 43 19.03 -5.27 -27.35
N HIS A 44 18.79 -6.42 -26.71
CA HIS A 44 18.88 -7.76 -27.32
C HIS A 44 17.53 -8.47 -27.47
N GLY A 45 16.41 -7.83 -27.16
CA GLY A 45 15.07 -8.44 -27.23
C GLY A 45 14.89 -9.67 -26.33
N ILE A 46 15.55 -9.70 -25.17
CA ILE A 46 15.45 -10.79 -24.19
C ILE A 46 14.26 -10.52 -23.27
N SER A 47 13.43 -11.54 -23.02
CA SER A 47 12.32 -11.44 -22.07
C SER A 47 12.79 -11.02 -20.67
N MET A 48 11.98 -10.19 -20.03
CA MET A 48 12.18 -9.67 -18.69
C MET A 48 12.16 -10.82 -17.66
N MET A 49 11.16 -11.70 -17.69
CA MET A 49 11.03 -12.78 -16.72
C MET A 49 11.94 -13.97 -17.03
N GLN A 50 12.74 -14.34 -16.04
CA GLN A 50 13.57 -15.55 -16.06
C GLN A 50 13.28 -16.37 -14.80
N GLN A 51 12.16 -17.12 -14.81
CA GLN A 51 11.64 -17.82 -13.63
C GLN A 51 12.70 -18.67 -12.92
N GLY A 52 13.52 -19.42 -13.67
CA GLY A 52 14.59 -20.25 -13.08
C GLY A 52 15.64 -19.46 -12.29
N ARG A 53 15.82 -18.14 -12.54
CA ARG A 53 16.71 -17.30 -11.73
C ARG A 53 16.08 -16.88 -10.41
N LEU A 54 14.76 -16.67 -10.39
CA LEU A 54 14.01 -16.37 -9.17
C LEU A 54 13.97 -17.59 -8.26
N ASP A 55 13.68 -18.76 -8.84
CA ASP A 55 13.62 -20.01 -8.10
C ASP A 55 14.99 -20.34 -7.45
N ALA A 56 16.08 -20.18 -8.22
CA ALA A 56 17.44 -20.38 -7.70
C ALA A 56 17.83 -19.37 -6.61
N LEU A 57 17.34 -18.12 -6.68
CA LEU A 57 17.56 -17.14 -5.62
C LEU A 57 16.80 -17.52 -4.35
N GLN A 58 15.54 -17.95 -4.47
CA GLN A 58 14.74 -18.39 -3.33
C GLN A 58 15.34 -19.62 -2.66
N GLU A 59 15.82 -20.60 -3.43
CA GLU A 59 16.52 -21.77 -2.89
C GLU A 59 17.77 -21.35 -2.09
N LYS A 60 18.61 -20.48 -2.67
CA LYS A 60 19.78 -19.93 -2.00
C LYS A 60 19.43 -19.17 -0.71
N VAL A 61 18.32 -18.42 -0.71
CA VAL A 61 17.84 -17.69 0.48
C VAL A 61 17.47 -18.67 1.59
N ARG A 62 16.76 -19.76 1.27
CA ARG A 62 16.37 -20.78 2.25
C ARG A 62 17.57 -21.51 2.85
N GLU A 63 18.51 -21.92 2.00
CA GLU A 63 19.76 -22.55 2.44
C GLU A 63 20.55 -21.63 3.38
N PHE A 64 20.73 -20.36 2.97
CA PHE A 64 21.44 -19.38 3.78
C PHE A 64 20.75 -19.12 5.13
N ALA A 65 19.42 -19.02 5.14
CA ALA A 65 18.66 -18.83 6.38
C ALA A 65 18.87 -20.01 7.35
N ALA A 66 18.77 -21.24 6.84
CA ALA A 66 18.95 -22.45 7.63
C ALA A 66 20.38 -22.61 8.17
N GLU A 67 21.40 -22.28 7.37
CA GLU A 67 22.81 -22.38 7.76
C GLU A 67 23.22 -21.34 8.83
N ASN A 68 22.52 -20.20 8.89
CA ASN A 68 22.91 -19.06 9.72
C ASN A 68 21.92 -18.77 10.88
N ASP A 69 20.97 -19.66 11.14
CA ASP A 69 19.94 -19.51 12.19
C ASP A 69 19.15 -18.19 12.07
N ILE A 70 18.85 -17.81 10.82
CA ILE A 70 18.02 -16.65 10.50
C ILE A 70 16.61 -17.17 10.22
N ASP A 71 15.60 -16.45 10.72
CA ASP A 71 14.21 -16.74 10.40
C ASP A 71 14.00 -16.71 8.87
N GLN A 72 13.56 -17.84 8.32
CA GLN A 72 13.40 -17.99 6.88
C GLN A 72 12.37 -17.00 6.32
N ALA A 73 11.24 -16.81 7.01
CA ALA A 73 10.18 -15.94 6.54
C ALA A 73 10.65 -14.48 6.46
N TYR A 74 11.41 -14.02 7.46
CA TYR A 74 12.05 -12.71 7.45
C TYR A 74 12.98 -12.51 6.23
N LEU A 75 13.83 -13.48 5.93
CA LEU A 75 14.78 -13.35 4.81
C LEU A 75 14.07 -13.44 3.45
N GLU A 76 13.08 -14.32 3.32
CA GLU A 76 12.21 -14.39 2.14
C GLU A 76 11.48 -13.06 1.91
N GLU A 77 10.89 -12.45 2.94
CA GLU A 77 10.23 -11.13 2.84
C GLU A 77 11.16 -10.03 2.34
N ILE A 78 12.41 -10.01 2.81
CA ILE A 78 13.42 -9.05 2.34
C ILE A 78 13.72 -9.27 0.86
N PHE A 79 14.01 -10.51 0.47
CA PHE A 79 14.40 -10.81 -0.89
C PHE A 79 13.24 -10.70 -1.88
N ASP A 80 12.01 -10.94 -1.45
CA ASP A 80 10.80 -10.68 -2.25
C ASP A 80 10.63 -9.17 -2.49
N ALA A 81 10.80 -8.33 -1.47
CA ALA A 81 10.73 -6.88 -1.63
C ALA A 81 11.84 -6.34 -2.57
N VAL A 82 13.06 -6.84 -2.41
CA VAL A 82 14.23 -6.47 -3.23
C VAL A 82 14.10 -6.98 -4.67
N THR A 83 13.46 -8.12 -4.87
CA THR A 83 13.15 -8.68 -6.18
C THR A 83 12.03 -7.90 -6.86
N ALA A 84 10.95 -7.58 -6.15
CA ALA A 84 9.86 -6.76 -6.66
C ALA A 84 10.35 -5.38 -7.13
N GLU A 85 11.30 -4.77 -6.41
CA GLU A 85 11.96 -3.53 -6.84
C GLU A 85 12.69 -3.69 -8.18
N ALA A 86 13.47 -4.77 -8.32
CA ALA A 86 14.20 -5.05 -9.56
C ALA A 86 13.24 -5.30 -10.74
N CYS A 87 12.17 -6.06 -10.51
CA CYS A 87 11.16 -6.31 -11.53
C CYS A 87 10.53 -5.01 -12.02
N TRP A 88 10.13 -4.13 -11.09
CA TRP A 88 9.57 -2.83 -11.44
C TRP A 88 10.56 -1.94 -12.21
N LEU A 89 11.85 -1.95 -11.83
CA LEU A 89 12.89 -1.23 -12.57
C LEU A 89 13.05 -1.77 -13.99
N GLU A 90 13.06 -3.09 -14.17
CA GLU A 90 13.17 -3.72 -15.49
C GLU A 90 11.98 -3.38 -16.38
N ASP A 91 10.75 -3.48 -15.87
CA ASP A 91 9.51 -3.12 -16.59
C ASP A 91 9.54 -1.65 -17.05
N THR A 92 10.06 -0.75 -16.21
CA THR A 92 10.17 0.68 -16.54
C THR A 92 11.19 0.94 -17.66
N ILE A 93 12.24 0.11 -17.79
CA ILE A 93 13.33 0.32 -18.75
C ILE A 93 13.07 -0.39 -20.09
N ILE A 94 12.57 -1.63 -20.03
CA ILE A 94 12.27 -2.45 -21.21
C ILE A 94 10.97 -1.97 -21.86
N GLY A 95 10.06 -1.37 -21.07
CA GLY A 95 8.67 -1.15 -21.42
C GLY A 95 7.80 -2.30 -20.90
N PRO A 96 6.48 -2.09 -20.72
CA PRO A 96 5.61 -3.18 -20.32
C PRO A 96 5.76 -4.31 -21.36
N SER A 97 6.03 -5.53 -20.91
CA SER A 97 5.90 -6.68 -21.79
C SER A 97 4.43 -6.71 -22.24
N GLU A 98 4.18 -6.38 -23.50
CA GLU A 98 2.84 -6.48 -24.08
C GLU A 98 2.43 -7.96 -24.04
N GLY A 99 1.69 -8.36 -23.00
CA GLY A 99 0.99 -9.64 -22.94
C GLY A 99 1.83 -10.91 -23.02
N GLU A 100 3.16 -10.86 -23.07
CA GLU A 100 3.98 -12.07 -23.23
C GLU A 100 4.04 -12.94 -21.96
N ASP A 101 3.86 -12.36 -20.77
CA ASP A 101 3.96 -13.07 -19.48
C ASP A 101 2.63 -13.25 -18.73
N GLY A 102 1.50 -12.75 -19.27
CA GLY A 102 0.17 -12.89 -18.66
C GLY A 102 -0.04 -12.20 -17.30
N ARG A 103 0.95 -11.47 -16.76
CA ARG A 103 0.82 -10.67 -15.53
C ARG A 103 0.02 -9.39 -15.81
N SER A 104 -0.97 -9.10 -14.96
CA SER A 104 -1.72 -7.83 -15.05
C SER A 104 -0.85 -6.65 -14.63
N ALA A 105 -1.12 -5.46 -15.15
CA ALA A 105 -0.38 -4.25 -14.76
C ALA A 105 -0.48 -3.98 -13.25
N LEU A 106 -1.60 -4.36 -12.63
CA LEU A 106 -1.76 -4.32 -11.18
C LEU A 106 -0.71 -5.16 -10.45
N ALA A 107 -0.41 -6.37 -10.92
CA ALA A 107 0.57 -7.26 -10.30
C ALA A 107 2.00 -6.67 -10.33
N GLY A 108 2.35 -5.92 -11.38
CA GLY A 108 3.65 -5.25 -11.49
C GLY A 108 3.75 -3.91 -10.73
N ARG A 109 2.61 -3.31 -10.36
CA ARG A 109 2.55 -1.96 -9.76
C ARG A 109 2.17 -1.94 -8.29
N THR A 110 1.55 -3.00 -7.77
CA THR A 110 1.06 -3.09 -6.39
C THR A 110 2.20 -3.27 -5.39
N ARG A 111 2.10 -2.60 -4.24
CA ARG A 111 3.01 -2.77 -3.10
C ARG A 111 2.37 -3.57 -1.96
N ARG A 112 1.16 -3.19 -1.55
CA ARG A 112 0.42 -3.83 -0.45
C ARG A 112 -1.03 -3.33 -0.41
N ILE A 113 -1.84 -3.95 0.44
CA ILE A 113 -3.03 -3.29 0.99
C ILE A 113 -2.55 -2.10 1.84
N ASP A 114 -2.98 -0.89 1.50
CA ASP A 114 -2.63 0.31 2.26
C ASP A 114 -3.46 0.39 3.55
N HIS A 115 -4.78 0.27 3.39
CA HIS A 115 -5.73 0.26 4.49
C HIS A 115 -7.06 -0.39 4.09
N VAL A 116 -7.87 -0.72 5.08
CA VAL A 116 -9.27 -1.13 4.91
C VAL A 116 -10.15 -0.11 5.61
N ALA A 117 -11.08 0.51 4.88
CA ALA A 117 -12.04 1.44 5.46
C ALA A 117 -13.32 0.71 5.87
N ILE A 118 -13.80 0.97 7.08
CA ILE A 118 -14.96 0.29 7.67
C ILE A 118 -15.97 1.34 8.13
N ALA A 119 -17.17 1.29 7.57
CA ALA A 119 -18.29 2.09 8.02
C ALA A 119 -18.86 1.49 9.33
N VAL A 120 -19.01 2.33 10.35
CA VAL A 120 -19.46 1.94 11.69
C VAL A 120 -20.62 2.81 12.15
N GLU A 121 -21.54 2.21 12.92
CA GLU A 121 -22.71 2.92 13.47
C GLU A 121 -22.38 3.77 14.70
N ASN A 122 -21.38 3.34 15.47
CA ASN A 122 -20.94 4.01 16.69
C ASN A 122 -19.41 3.95 16.76
N MET A 123 -18.76 5.11 16.68
CA MET A 123 -17.30 5.18 16.65
C MET A 123 -16.67 4.70 17.95
N ASP A 124 -17.22 5.05 19.10
CA ASP A 124 -16.60 4.73 20.39
C ASP A 124 -16.67 3.23 20.70
N GLU A 125 -17.79 2.57 20.37
CA GLU A 125 -17.91 1.11 20.47
C GLU A 125 -16.95 0.39 19.52
N ALA A 126 -16.82 0.89 18.28
CA ALA A 126 -15.92 0.31 17.29
C ALA A 126 -14.44 0.45 17.72
N VAL A 127 -14.02 1.64 18.15
CA VAL A 127 -12.67 1.87 18.67
C VAL A 127 -12.39 0.99 19.89
N ALA A 128 -13.32 0.91 20.85
CA ALA A 128 -13.18 0.05 22.02
C ALA A 128 -13.02 -1.44 21.63
N MET A 129 -13.75 -1.91 20.62
CA MET A 129 -13.60 -3.27 20.09
C MET A 129 -12.18 -3.50 19.54
N PHE A 130 -11.71 -2.63 18.65
CA PHE A 130 -10.40 -2.76 18.00
C PHE A 130 -9.24 -2.65 19.00
N GLU A 131 -9.28 -1.69 19.92
CA GLU A 131 -8.21 -1.51 20.91
C GLU A 131 -8.25 -2.59 21.98
N GLN A 132 -9.39 -2.78 22.65
CA GLN A 132 -9.43 -3.57 23.88
C GLN A 132 -9.53 -5.07 23.61
N ARG A 133 -10.13 -5.47 22.49
CA ARG A 133 -10.31 -6.90 22.15
C ARG A 133 -9.27 -7.42 21.17
N TYR A 134 -8.82 -6.58 20.23
CA TYR A 134 -7.90 -7.00 19.16
C TYR A 134 -6.51 -6.37 19.24
N GLY A 135 -6.27 -5.43 20.16
CA GLY A 135 -4.95 -4.88 20.43
C GLY A 135 -4.45 -3.86 19.39
N PHE A 136 -5.35 -3.25 18.62
CA PHE A 136 -4.99 -2.10 17.79
C PHE A 136 -4.73 -0.87 18.68
N SER A 137 -4.07 0.14 18.13
CA SER A 137 -3.96 1.46 18.74
C SER A 137 -4.57 2.53 17.84
N VAL A 138 -5.23 3.52 18.43
CA VAL A 138 -5.60 4.75 17.73
C VAL A 138 -4.32 5.48 17.33
N ALA A 139 -4.11 5.61 16.03
CA ALA A 139 -2.98 6.33 15.48
C ALA A 139 -3.34 7.75 15.04
N ASP A 140 -4.61 7.99 14.69
CA ASP A 140 -5.13 9.31 14.37
C ASP A 140 -6.67 9.35 14.50
N ARG A 141 -7.24 10.51 14.83
CA ARG A 141 -8.69 10.76 14.86
C ARG A 141 -8.96 12.13 14.27
N GLN A 142 -9.80 12.18 13.24
CA GLN A 142 -10.13 13.41 12.54
C GLN A 142 -11.64 13.53 12.36
N LYS A 143 -12.13 14.77 12.40
CA LYS A 143 -13.47 15.12 11.93
C LYS A 143 -13.33 15.77 10.56
N VAL A 144 -14.06 15.26 9.59
CA VAL A 144 -14.08 15.71 8.20
C VAL A 144 -15.42 16.37 7.93
N GLU A 145 -15.40 17.60 7.42
CA GLU A 145 -16.59 18.35 7.04
C GLU A 145 -16.57 18.52 5.51
N GLY A 146 -17.59 17.98 4.86
CA GLY A 146 -17.87 18.15 3.43
C GLY A 146 -18.62 19.45 3.13
N ASP A 147 -19.25 19.49 1.95
CA ASP A 147 -20.06 20.64 1.55
C ASP A 147 -21.44 20.62 2.23
N PHE A 148 -22.00 19.43 2.47
CA PHE A 148 -23.36 19.27 3.00
C PHE A 148 -23.45 18.46 4.29
N THR A 149 -22.53 17.53 4.51
CA THR A 149 -22.47 16.56 5.61
C THR A 149 -21.03 16.38 6.09
N GLY A 150 -20.81 15.53 7.08
CA GLY A 150 -19.47 15.21 7.57
C GLY A 150 -19.36 13.78 8.08
N MET A 151 -18.15 13.44 8.50
CA MET A 151 -17.85 12.16 9.14
C MET A 151 -16.74 12.30 10.16
N THR A 152 -16.73 11.41 11.14
CA THR A 152 -15.56 11.18 12.00
C THR A 152 -14.81 9.97 11.46
N MET A 153 -13.50 10.10 11.32
CA MET A 153 -12.62 9.00 10.96
C MET A 153 -11.61 8.71 12.07
N VAL A 154 -11.33 7.43 12.31
CA VAL A 154 -10.30 6.99 13.24
C VAL A 154 -9.40 5.96 12.58
N THR A 155 -8.10 6.26 12.49
CA THR A 155 -7.11 5.34 11.97
C THR A 155 -6.61 4.43 13.08
N MET A 156 -6.92 3.15 12.98
CA MET A 156 -6.48 2.08 13.87
C MET A 156 -5.26 1.37 13.26
N ARG A 157 -4.22 1.11 14.07
CA ARG A 157 -3.00 0.40 13.62
C ARG A 157 -2.65 -0.79 14.50
N ALA A 158 -2.20 -1.87 13.86
CA ALA A 158 -1.57 -3.03 14.52
C ALA A 158 -0.41 -3.51 13.63
N GLY A 159 0.83 -3.21 14.02
CA GLY A 159 2.00 -3.47 13.17
C GLY A 159 1.90 -2.77 11.81
N ARG A 160 1.89 -3.55 10.72
CA ARG A 160 1.75 -3.06 9.34
C ARG A 160 0.30 -3.01 8.84
N VAL A 161 -0.67 -3.39 9.66
CA VAL A 161 -2.10 -3.41 9.32
C VAL A 161 -2.74 -2.08 9.71
N THR A 162 -3.44 -1.46 8.77
CA THR A 162 -4.17 -0.21 8.97
C THR A 162 -5.65 -0.42 8.68
N VAL A 163 -6.50 -0.01 9.62
CA VAL A 163 -7.95 0.04 9.47
C VAL A 163 -8.41 1.48 9.70
N VAL A 164 -9.28 2.01 8.84
CA VAL A 164 -9.86 3.34 9.01
C VAL A 164 -11.34 3.16 9.33
N LEU A 165 -11.74 3.51 10.54
CA LEU A 165 -13.16 3.51 10.94
C LEU A 165 -13.79 4.81 10.49
N CYS A 166 -14.99 4.74 9.91
CA CYS A 166 -15.74 5.89 9.41
C CYS A 166 -17.14 5.91 10.03
N GLU A 167 -17.51 7.01 10.69
CA GLU A 167 -18.86 7.23 11.24
C GLU A 167 -19.43 8.52 10.64
N GLY A 168 -20.60 8.42 10.02
CA GLY A 168 -21.31 9.56 9.44
C GLY A 168 -21.92 10.47 10.51
N ASP A 169 -21.86 11.79 10.33
CA ASP A 169 -22.34 12.74 11.32
C ASP A 169 -23.86 13.03 11.25
N SER A 170 -24.51 12.56 10.19
CA SER A 170 -25.91 12.86 9.89
C SER A 170 -26.53 11.77 9.00
N PRO A 171 -27.87 11.65 8.96
CA PRO A 171 -28.57 10.66 8.12
C PRO A 171 -28.24 10.76 6.62
N ASN A 172 -27.87 11.95 6.15
CA ASN A 172 -27.56 12.19 4.74
C ASN A 172 -26.08 11.97 4.41
N SER A 173 -25.20 11.76 5.40
CA SER A 173 -23.78 11.50 5.13
C SER A 173 -23.62 10.22 4.30
N ASN A 174 -22.63 10.19 3.40
CA ASN A 174 -22.37 9.02 2.55
C ASN A 174 -22.16 7.74 3.39
N VAL A 175 -21.41 7.82 4.50
CA VAL A 175 -21.20 6.69 5.42
C VAL A 175 -22.52 6.19 6.01
N ARG A 176 -23.45 7.09 6.34
CA ARG A 176 -24.75 6.67 6.88
C ARG A 176 -25.64 6.05 5.82
N GLN A 177 -25.69 6.64 4.62
CA GLN A 177 -26.41 6.06 3.49
C GLN A 177 -25.85 4.68 3.11
N TYR A 178 -24.53 4.49 3.20
CA TYR A 178 -23.88 3.20 3.05
C TYR A 178 -24.43 2.16 4.03
N ILE A 179 -24.44 2.50 5.33
CA ILE A 179 -24.95 1.61 6.38
C ILE A 179 -26.43 1.31 6.19
N ASP A 180 -27.25 2.32 5.85
CA ASP A 180 -28.68 2.13 5.67
C ASP A 180 -29.00 1.17 4.50
N HIS A 181 -28.14 1.12 3.48
CA HIS A 181 -28.33 0.23 2.32
C HIS A 181 -27.69 -1.15 2.49
N TYR A 182 -26.49 -1.23 3.08
CA TYR A 182 -25.66 -2.44 3.09
C TYR A 182 -25.34 -2.99 4.48
N GLY A 183 -25.65 -2.23 5.54
CA GLY A 183 -25.20 -2.48 6.91
C GLY A 183 -23.76 -2.01 7.17
N PRO A 184 -23.33 -1.98 8.45
CA PRO A 184 -21.95 -1.66 8.80
C PRO A 184 -20.98 -2.72 8.27
N GLY A 185 -19.78 -2.29 7.86
CA GLY A 185 -18.79 -3.19 7.27
C GLY A 185 -17.75 -2.50 6.41
N VAL A 186 -16.96 -3.29 5.67
CA VAL A 186 -15.90 -2.77 4.79
C VAL A 186 -16.52 -1.90 3.69
N GLN A 187 -16.24 -0.61 3.74
CA GLN A 187 -16.67 0.34 2.71
C GLN A 187 -15.79 0.22 1.47
N HIS A 188 -14.47 0.22 1.66
CA HIS A 188 -13.52 0.01 0.58
C HIS A 188 -12.21 -0.61 1.05
N VAL A 189 -11.47 -1.16 0.10
CA VAL A 189 -10.11 -1.69 0.29
C VAL A 189 -9.15 -0.87 -0.55
N ALA A 190 -8.14 -0.28 0.08
CA ALA A 190 -7.14 0.51 -0.60
C ALA A 190 -5.89 -0.29 -0.92
N ILE A 191 -5.42 -0.18 -2.17
CA ILE A 191 -4.25 -0.86 -2.70
C ILE A 191 -3.19 0.18 -3.05
N GLU A 192 -2.03 0.12 -2.40
CA GLU A 192 -0.92 1.01 -2.74
C GLU A 192 -0.28 0.60 -4.06
N VAL A 193 -0.17 1.54 -4.99
CA VAL A 193 0.47 1.39 -6.29
C VAL A 193 1.59 2.42 -6.49
N ARG A 194 2.50 2.16 -7.44
CA ARG A 194 3.68 3.00 -7.74
C ARG A 194 3.46 4.05 -8.82
N ASP A 195 2.49 3.83 -9.70
CA ASP A 195 2.25 4.59 -10.93
C ASP A 195 0.74 4.81 -11.08
N GLN A 196 0.24 5.91 -10.50
CA GLN A 196 -1.18 6.22 -10.53
C GLN A 196 -1.71 6.40 -11.96
N PRO A 197 -1.08 7.21 -12.83
CA PRO A 197 -1.58 7.41 -14.19
C PRO A 197 -1.64 6.11 -14.99
N GLY A 198 -0.58 5.30 -14.97
CA GLY A 198 -0.58 4.02 -15.66
C GLY A 198 -1.60 3.04 -15.09
N MET A 199 -1.87 3.08 -13.78
CA MET A 199 -2.91 2.25 -13.17
C MET A 199 -4.31 2.67 -13.66
N VAL A 200 -4.62 3.96 -13.71
CA VAL A 200 -5.90 4.45 -14.24
C VAL A 200 -6.07 4.09 -15.72
N GLU A 201 -5.00 4.19 -16.51
CA GLU A 201 -5.00 3.78 -17.92
C GLU A 201 -5.32 2.29 -18.07
N ASP A 202 -4.65 1.40 -17.33
CA ASP A 202 -4.90 -0.05 -17.36
C ASP A 202 -6.32 -0.39 -16.89
N LEU A 203 -6.82 0.24 -15.82
CA LEU A 203 -8.19 0.06 -15.33
C LEU A 203 -9.21 0.48 -16.40
N THR A 204 -8.98 1.62 -17.06
CA THR A 204 -9.87 2.12 -18.12
C THR A 204 -9.85 1.20 -19.33
N ALA A 205 -8.68 0.72 -19.75
CA ALA A 205 -8.54 -0.23 -20.87
C ALA A 205 -9.23 -1.57 -20.60
N ARG A 206 -9.36 -1.96 -19.31
CA ARG A 206 -10.10 -3.14 -18.85
C ARG A 206 -11.59 -2.86 -18.58
N GLU A 207 -12.08 -1.66 -18.90
CA GLU A 207 -13.47 -1.23 -18.69
C GLU A 207 -13.90 -1.26 -17.21
N ALA A 208 -12.95 -1.09 -16.28
CA ALA A 208 -13.27 -0.96 -14.86
C ALA A 208 -14.15 0.27 -14.62
N ASN A 209 -15.16 0.12 -13.77
CA ASN A 209 -16.10 1.19 -13.47
C ASN A 209 -15.49 2.15 -12.44
N LEU A 210 -14.84 3.22 -12.92
CA LEU A 210 -14.25 4.25 -12.06
C LEU A 210 -15.32 5.21 -11.55
N LEU A 211 -15.26 5.52 -10.26
CA LEU A 211 -16.06 6.58 -9.63
C LEU A 211 -15.41 7.94 -9.88
N THR A 212 -14.10 8.02 -9.73
CA THR A 212 -13.33 9.26 -9.84
C THR A 212 -12.22 9.11 -10.87
N GLY A 213 -11.74 10.22 -11.41
CA GLY A 213 -10.39 10.28 -11.98
C GLY A 213 -9.32 10.22 -10.89
N VAL A 214 -8.10 10.66 -11.23
CA VAL A 214 -7.05 10.87 -10.23
C VAL A 214 -7.37 12.12 -9.41
N ILE A 215 -7.50 11.94 -8.09
CA ILE A 215 -7.59 13.01 -7.11
C ILE A 215 -6.19 13.19 -6.53
N SER A 216 -5.55 14.31 -6.85
CA SER A 216 -4.19 14.61 -6.41
C SER A 216 -4.16 15.58 -5.24
N SER A 217 -3.28 15.30 -4.29
CA SER A 217 -2.99 16.14 -3.14
C SER A 217 -1.50 16.03 -2.77
N PRO A 218 -0.94 16.95 -1.96
CA PRO A 218 0.46 16.85 -1.55
C PRO A 218 0.73 15.51 -0.85
N GLY A 219 1.59 14.68 -1.43
CA GLY A 219 1.96 13.39 -0.86
C GLY A 219 1.11 12.20 -1.32
N LEU A 220 -0.01 12.43 -2.01
CA LEU A 220 -1.05 11.41 -2.22
C LEU A 220 -1.82 11.60 -3.54
N ASP A 221 -1.87 10.55 -4.34
CA ASP A 221 -2.79 10.42 -5.47
C ASP A 221 -3.75 9.25 -5.24
N GLN A 222 -5.03 9.42 -5.53
CA GLN A 222 -6.06 8.41 -5.30
C GLN A 222 -7.03 8.28 -6.46
N THR A 223 -7.58 7.08 -6.63
CA THR A 223 -8.66 6.80 -7.57
C THR A 223 -9.58 5.73 -6.99
N PHE A 224 -10.88 5.96 -7.07
CA PHE A 224 -11.88 5.03 -6.56
C PHE A 224 -12.64 4.37 -7.71
N THR A 225 -12.91 3.08 -7.54
CA THR A 225 -13.91 2.37 -8.34
C THR A 225 -15.31 2.67 -7.81
N LYS A 226 -16.33 2.40 -8.62
CA LYS A 226 -17.69 2.26 -8.10
C LYS A 226 -17.81 0.92 -7.37
N ARG A 227 -18.68 0.87 -6.38
CA ARG A 227 -19.07 -0.37 -5.73
C ARG A 227 -19.63 -1.34 -6.77
N ASP A 228 -19.01 -2.52 -6.86
CA ASP A 228 -19.46 -3.58 -7.75
C ASP A 228 -20.75 -4.21 -7.21
N ALA A 229 -21.74 -4.39 -8.08
CA ALA A 229 -23.06 -4.87 -7.67
C ALA A 229 -23.09 -6.37 -7.32
N ASN A 230 -22.12 -7.15 -7.80
CA ASN A 230 -22.07 -8.59 -7.59
C ASN A 230 -21.27 -8.96 -6.33
N THR A 231 -20.10 -8.34 -6.16
CA THR A 231 -19.17 -8.60 -5.04
C THR A 231 -19.40 -7.66 -3.87
N GLY A 232 -20.06 -6.53 -4.10
CA GLY A 232 -20.16 -5.44 -3.12
C GLY A 232 -18.82 -4.72 -2.90
N MET A 233 -17.79 -4.97 -3.69
CA MET A 233 -16.48 -4.38 -3.43
C MET A 233 -16.33 -3.00 -4.07
N GLN A 234 -15.78 -2.08 -3.29
CA GLN A 234 -15.17 -0.86 -3.79
C GLN A 234 -13.67 -0.92 -3.50
N PHE A 235 -12.87 -0.63 -4.52
CA PHE A 235 -11.43 -0.47 -4.43
C PHE A 235 -11.02 0.99 -4.54
N GLU A 236 -10.01 1.34 -3.73
CA GLU A 236 -9.20 2.54 -3.86
C GLU A 236 -7.81 2.13 -4.36
N PHE A 237 -7.29 2.83 -5.35
CA PHE A 237 -5.88 2.75 -5.75
C PHE A 237 -5.17 4.01 -5.31
N ILE A 238 -4.12 3.86 -4.51
CA ILE A 238 -3.44 4.97 -3.85
C ILE A 238 -1.94 4.96 -4.15
N THR A 239 -1.39 6.09 -4.55
CA THR A 239 0.06 6.30 -4.64
C THR A 239 0.47 7.28 -3.55
N ARG A 240 1.45 6.88 -2.72
CA ARG A 240 2.02 7.73 -1.67
C ARG A 240 3.39 8.20 -2.08
N THR A 241 3.59 9.52 -2.18
CA THR A 241 4.93 10.13 -2.28
C THR A 241 5.47 10.51 -0.90
N ASP A 242 4.59 10.72 0.08
CA ASP A 242 4.93 10.93 1.50
C ASP A 242 4.14 9.98 2.42
N LYS A 243 4.75 9.58 3.55
CA LYS A 243 4.13 8.64 4.52
C LYS A 243 3.20 9.32 5.54
N THR A 244 2.88 10.59 5.37
CA THR A 244 2.15 11.39 6.36
C THR A 244 0.63 11.31 6.18
N GLY A 245 0.01 10.30 6.80
CA GLY A 245 -1.43 10.28 7.08
C GLY A 245 -2.35 10.33 5.85
N PHE A 246 -3.58 10.82 6.06
CA PHE A 246 -4.59 11.05 5.03
C PHE A 246 -4.96 12.54 5.05
N ASN A 247 -4.22 13.36 4.30
CA ASN A 247 -4.41 14.82 4.36
C ASN A 247 -5.49 15.35 3.41
N ASN A 248 -6.07 14.48 2.57
CA ASN A 248 -7.00 14.84 1.50
C ASN A 248 -8.39 14.21 1.62
N VAL A 249 -8.70 13.67 2.81
CA VAL A 249 -9.99 13.01 3.06
C VAL A 249 -11.15 13.97 2.85
N LYS A 250 -10.92 15.26 3.06
CA LYS A 250 -11.92 16.29 2.79
C LYS A 250 -12.25 16.38 1.30
N GLU A 251 -11.26 16.54 0.42
CA GLU A 251 -11.50 16.59 -1.03
C GLU A 251 -12.19 15.33 -1.53
N LEU A 252 -11.78 14.17 -1.00
CA LEU A 252 -12.40 12.89 -1.31
C LEU A 252 -13.89 12.86 -0.91
N PHE A 253 -14.17 13.19 0.36
CA PHE A 253 -15.51 13.16 0.91
C PHE A 253 -16.43 14.11 0.15
N THR A 254 -15.98 15.33 -0.14
CA THR A 254 -16.71 16.30 -0.95
C THR A 254 -16.98 15.79 -2.36
N ALA A 255 -16.03 15.10 -3.00
CA ALA A 255 -16.24 14.53 -4.33
C ALA A 255 -17.32 13.43 -4.32
N MET A 256 -17.26 12.50 -3.36
CA MET A 256 -18.27 11.45 -3.20
C MET A 256 -19.66 12.00 -2.88
N GLU A 257 -19.72 13.03 -2.04
CA GLU A 257 -20.95 13.70 -1.65
C GLU A 257 -21.64 14.36 -2.85
N ARG A 258 -20.89 15.02 -3.74
CA ARG A 258 -21.44 15.66 -4.95
C ARG A 258 -21.98 14.67 -5.98
N GLU A 259 -21.36 13.50 -6.07
CA GLU A 259 -21.80 12.41 -6.95
C GLU A 259 -22.93 11.57 -6.31
N ASN A 260 -23.28 11.84 -5.04
CA ASN A 260 -24.25 11.09 -4.24
C ASN A 260 -23.93 9.58 -4.21
N VAL A 261 -22.64 9.24 -4.05
CA VAL A 261 -22.13 7.87 -3.99
C VAL A 261 -21.66 7.54 -2.58
N PHE A 262 -21.98 6.32 -2.13
CA PHE A 262 -21.70 5.82 -0.79
C PHE A 262 -21.15 4.38 -0.81
#